data_AF-A0AAN9LYG4-F1
#
_entry.id   AF-A0AAN9LYG4-F1
#
_cell.length_a   1.000
_cell.length_b   1.000
_cell.length_c   1.000
_cell.angle_alpha   90.00
_cell.angle_beta   90.00
_cell.angle_gamma   90.00
#
_symmetry.space_group_name_H-M   'P 1'
#
loop_
_entity.id
_entity.type
_entity.pdbx_description
1 polymer ?
#
loop_
_entity_poly.entity_id
_entity_poly.type
_entity_poly.pdbx_seq_one_letter_code
_entity_poly.pdbx_strand_id
1 'polypeptide(L)'
;MSLAHYQGATFIHKSCVVAMGDFNHFVVVKFKDGVAVEELIQGLEKMVSGIQQVKSFEWGKDIESHDMLRQGFTHVFLMTFNGKEEFNTFQTHPNHIEFSGVFSPSIEKIVVLDFPSKLVKAPA
;
A
#
# COMPACT_ATOMS: atom_id res chain seq x y z
N MET A 1 -52.00 -23.79 29.05
CA MET A 1 -51.36 -24.12 27.75
C MET A 1 -50.60 -22.90 27.27
N SER A 2 -49.45 -23.14 26.67
CA SER A 2 -48.26 -22.30 26.59
C SER A 2 -48.44 -20.92 25.93
N LEU A 3 -47.87 -19.88 26.56
CA LEU A 3 -47.45 -18.62 25.97
C LEU A 3 -46.02 -18.79 25.45
N ALA A 4 -45.78 -18.55 24.16
CA ALA A 4 -44.43 -18.33 23.66
C ALA A 4 -44.45 -17.20 22.62
N HIS A 5 -44.02 -16.03 23.08
CA HIS A 5 -43.49 -14.97 22.24
C HIS A 5 -42.20 -15.46 21.60
N TYR A 6 -42.02 -15.25 20.29
CA TYR A 6 -40.72 -15.41 19.64
C TYR A 6 -40.43 -14.14 18.84
N GLN A 7 -39.63 -13.26 19.44
CA GLN A 7 -39.10 -12.06 18.79
C GLN A 7 -38.07 -12.49 17.74
N GLY A 8 -38.29 -12.09 16.49
CA GLY A 8 -37.36 -12.31 15.40
C GLY A 8 -36.06 -11.55 15.63
N ALA A 9 -34.96 -12.29 15.79
CA ALA A 9 -33.62 -11.74 15.75
C ALA A 9 -33.20 -11.55 14.29
N THR A 10 -33.03 -10.30 13.88
CA THR A 10 -32.39 -9.94 12.62
C THR A 10 -30.91 -10.36 12.67
N PHE A 11 -30.57 -11.36 11.87
CA PHE A 11 -29.19 -11.80 11.67
C PHE A 11 -28.49 -10.74 10.79
N ILE A 12 -27.82 -9.78 11.42
CA ILE A 12 -26.89 -8.90 10.71
C ILE A 12 -25.74 -9.79 10.27
N HIS A 13 -25.69 -10.09 8.97
CA HIS A 13 -24.56 -10.73 8.32
C HIS A 13 -23.38 -9.77 8.41
N LYS A 14 -22.66 -9.78 9.55
CA LYS A 14 -21.29 -9.31 9.60
C LYS A 14 -20.57 -10.18 8.57
N SER A 15 -20.27 -9.60 7.41
CA SER A 15 -19.32 -10.17 6.48
C SER A 15 -18.10 -10.55 7.29
N CYS A 16 -17.90 -11.84 7.48
CA CYS A 16 -16.64 -12.36 7.98
C CYS A 16 -15.68 -12.11 6.83
N VAL A 17 -15.04 -10.94 6.84
CA VAL A 17 -13.82 -10.74 6.07
C VAL A 17 -12.85 -11.74 6.67
N VAL A 18 -12.77 -12.92 6.06
CA VAL A 18 -11.66 -13.83 6.28
C VAL A 18 -10.44 -12.98 6.00
N ALA A 19 -9.65 -12.69 7.05
CA ALA A 19 -8.41 -11.95 6.91
C ALA A 19 -7.47 -12.78 6.03
N MET A 20 -7.60 -12.60 4.71
CA MET A 20 -6.55 -12.93 3.77
C MET A 20 -5.38 -12.05 4.20
N GLY A 21 -4.23 -12.66 4.52
CA GLY A 21 -3.10 -11.93 5.08
C GLY A 21 -2.76 -10.69 4.24
N ASP A 22 -2.34 -9.62 4.91
CA ASP A 22 -2.00 -8.34 4.29
C ASP A 22 -1.09 -8.53 3.07
N PHE A 23 -1.45 -7.89 1.95
CA PHE A 23 -0.66 -7.88 0.73
C PHE A 23 0.14 -6.58 0.67
N ASN A 24 1.44 -6.65 0.43
CA ASN A 24 2.32 -5.51 0.43
C ASN A 24 2.89 -5.27 -0.96
N HIS A 25 2.92 -3.99 -1.34
CA HIS A 25 3.62 -3.46 -2.49
C HIS A 25 4.79 -2.63 -1.98
N PHE A 26 5.99 -3.18 -2.09
CA PHE A 26 7.22 -2.58 -1.60
C PHE A 26 8.07 -2.09 -2.76
N VAL A 27 8.31 -0.79 -2.81
CA VAL A 27 9.02 -0.12 -3.91
C VAL A 27 10.25 0.57 -3.35
N VAL A 28 11.40 0.30 -3.97
CA VAL A 28 12.66 0.96 -3.66
C VAL A 28 13.15 1.66 -4.91
N VAL A 29 13.43 2.95 -4.82
CA VAL A 29 13.78 3.77 -5.99
C VAL A 29 15.05 4.57 -5.82
N LYS A 30 15.72 4.81 -6.94
CA LYS A 30 16.64 5.92 -7.15
C LYS A 30 15.97 6.89 -8.12
N PHE A 31 15.81 8.14 -7.72
CA PHE A 31 15.35 9.21 -8.61
C PHE A 31 16.49 9.72 -9.51
N LYS A 32 16.14 10.23 -10.68
CA LYS A 32 17.08 10.95 -11.54
C LYS A 32 17.51 12.28 -10.89
N ASP A 33 18.66 12.79 -11.29
CA ASP A 33 19.14 14.10 -10.87
C ASP A 33 18.21 15.23 -11.37
N GLY A 34 18.04 16.27 -10.55
CA GLY A 34 17.21 17.44 -10.88
C GLY A 34 15.70 17.24 -10.72
N VAL A 35 15.25 16.08 -10.22
CA VAL A 35 13.86 15.81 -9.88
C VAL A 35 13.46 16.51 -8.58
N ALA A 36 12.31 17.17 -8.56
CA ALA A 36 11.68 17.70 -7.36
C ALA A 36 11.02 16.56 -6.55
N VAL A 37 11.84 15.78 -5.84
CA VAL A 37 11.41 14.55 -5.13
C VAL A 37 10.32 14.83 -4.09
N GLU A 38 10.43 15.96 -3.38
CA GLU A 38 9.45 16.37 -2.36
C GLU A 38 8.06 16.63 -2.96
N GLU A 39 7.98 17.26 -4.13
CA GLU A 39 6.71 17.48 -4.85
C GLU A 39 6.11 16.17 -5.35
N LEU A 40 6.95 15.25 -5.83
CA LEU A 40 6.50 13.90 -6.22
C LEU A 40 5.92 13.15 -5.02
N ILE A 41 6.57 13.23 -3.86
CA ILE A 41 6.09 12.57 -2.65
C ILE A 41 4.75 13.17 -2.21
N GLN A 42 4.59 14.49 -2.21
CA GLN A 42 3.31 15.14 -1.90
C GLN A 42 2.20 14.69 -2.86
N GLY A 43 2.52 14.54 -4.16
CA GLY A 43 1.60 13.99 -5.14
C GLY A 43 1.22 12.54 -4.84
N LEU A 44 2.18 11.72 -4.40
CA LEU A 44 1.97 10.32 -4.03
C LEU A 44 1.09 10.20 -2.78
N GLU A 45 1.35 10.98 -1.74
CA GLU A 45 0.53 11.07 -0.52
C GLU A 45 -0.92 11.46 -0.85
N LYS A 46 -1.09 12.49 -1.70
CA LYS A 46 -2.41 12.93 -2.15
C LYS A 46 -3.14 11.84 -2.93
N MET A 47 -2.46 11.16 -3.84
CA MET A 47 -3.03 10.09 -4.65
C MET A 47 -3.49 8.91 -3.77
N VAL A 48 -2.65 8.47 -2.83
CA VAL A 48 -2.99 7.41 -1.88
C VAL A 48 -4.16 7.80 -0.98
N SER A 49 -4.20 9.05 -0.48
CA SER A 49 -5.31 9.52 0.38
C SER A 49 -6.69 9.43 -0.28
N GLY A 50 -6.74 9.41 -1.62
CA GLY A 50 -7.96 9.29 -2.40
C GLY A 50 -8.35 7.85 -2.77
N ILE A 51 -7.54 6.84 -2.44
CA ILE A 51 -7.77 5.45 -2.85
C ILE A 51 -8.05 4.57 -1.63
N GLN A 52 -9.30 4.14 -1.50
CA GLN A 52 -9.78 3.37 -0.34
C GLN A 52 -9.14 1.99 -0.20
N GLN A 53 -8.64 1.42 -1.30
CA GLN A 53 -8.00 0.11 -1.32
C GLN A 53 -6.63 0.12 -0.60
N VAL A 54 -5.97 1.28 -0.52
CA VAL A 54 -4.68 1.38 0.18
C VAL A 54 -4.98 1.43 1.68
N LYS A 55 -4.72 0.33 2.38
CA LYS A 55 -4.95 0.17 3.82
C LYS A 55 -4.00 1.05 4.63
N SER A 56 -2.72 1.06 4.25
CA SER A 56 -1.69 1.91 4.83
C SER A 56 -0.64 2.24 3.79
N PHE A 57 0.02 3.38 3.99
CA PHE A 57 1.10 3.84 3.16
C PHE A 57 2.18 4.47 4.01
N GLU A 58 3.41 3.99 3.83
CA GLU A 58 4.60 4.45 4.51
C GLU A 58 5.67 4.73 3.46
N TRP A 59 6.48 5.76 3.69
CA TRP A 59 7.60 6.06 2.83
C TRP A 59 8.75 6.66 3.63
N GLY A 60 9.95 6.59 3.09
CA GLY A 60 11.11 7.21 3.71
C GLY A 60 12.28 7.36 2.75
N LYS A 61 13.18 8.28 3.10
CA LYS A 61 14.51 8.37 2.51
C LYS A 61 15.49 7.58 3.39
N ASP A 62 16.35 6.78 2.77
CA ASP A 62 17.42 6.13 3.51
C ASP A 62 18.48 7.15 3.96
N ILE A 63 18.78 7.12 5.26
CA ILE A 63 19.76 8.00 5.92
C ILE A 63 20.92 7.25 6.59
N GLU A 64 20.82 5.93 6.72
CA GLU A 64 21.76 5.12 7.53
C GLU A 64 22.56 4.11 6.70
N SER A 65 22.03 3.61 5.57
CA SER A 65 22.65 2.48 4.92
C SER A 65 23.98 2.84 4.22
N HIS A 66 24.94 1.90 4.28
CA HIS A 66 26.24 2.08 3.64
C HIS A 66 26.11 2.08 2.12
N ASP A 67 26.78 3.01 1.44
CA ASP A 67 26.67 3.19 -0.02
C ASP A 67 26.89 1.91 -0.83
N MET A 68 27.83 1.05 -0.41
CA MET A 68 28.11 -0.24 -1.04
C MET A 68 26.90 -1.19 -1.02
N LEU A 69 26.13 -1.20 0.08
CA LEU A 69 24.95 -2.06 0.24
C LEU A 69 23.71 -1.42 -0.40
N ARG A 70 23.66 -0.09 -0.38
CA ARG A 70 22.55 0.70 -0.88
C ARG A 70 22.35 0.60 -2.38
N GLN A 71 23.40 0.28 -3.14
CA GLN A 71 23.33 0.10 -4.60
C GLN A 71 22.76 1.34 -5.34
N GLY A 72 22.90 2.51 -4.72
CA GLY A 72 22.40 3.80 -5.22
C GLY A 72 20.92 4.08 -5.00
N PHE A 73 20.14 3.18 -4.39
CA PHE A 73 18.75 3.47 -4.03
C PHE A 73 18.66 4.53 -2.93
N THR A 74 17.61 5.34 -2.93
CA THR A 74 17.51 6.48 -2.01
C THR A 74 16.21 6.54 -1.24
N HIS A 75 15.12 6.04 -1.81
CA HIS A 75 13.80 6.12 -1.18
C HIS A 75 13.10 4.76 -1.21
N VAL A 76 12.24 4.57 -0.22
CA VAL A 76 11.38 3.40 -0.06
C VAL A 76 9.94 3.84 0.08
N PHE A 77 9.04 3.04 -0.48
CA PHE A 77 7.60 3.17 -0.39
C PHE A 77 7.00 1.79 -0.06
N LEU A 78 6.09 1.74 0.89
CA LEU A 78 5.38 0.54 1.30
C LEU A 78 3.90 0.85 1.31
N MET A 79 3.14 0.18 0.45
CA MET A 79 1.68 0.17 0.49
C MET A 79 1.20 -1.19 0.96
N THR A 80 0.25 -1.20 1.88
CA THR A 80 -0.41 -2.41 2.35
C THR A 80 -1.87 -2.41 1.90
N PHE A 81 -2.39 -3.59 1.56
CA PHE A 81 -3.75 -3.86 1.12
C PHE A 81 -4.34 -5.00 1.96
N ASN A 82 -5.67 -5.09 2.07
CA ASN A 82 -6.33 -6.21 2.76
C ASN A 82 -6.26 -7.53 1.97
N GLY A 83 -5.67 -7.50 0.77
CA GLY A 83 -5.43 -8.68 -0.04
C GLY A 83 -5.03 -8.36 -1.47
N LYS A 84 -4.74 -9.41 -2.24
CA LYS A 84 -4.30 -9.29 -3.64
C LYS A 84 -5.37 -8.65 -4.55
N GLU A 85 -6.66 -8.83 -4.26
CA GLU A 85 -7.75 -8.27 -5.07
C GLU A 85 -7.82 -6.74 -4.97
N GLU A 86 -7.61 -6.18 -3.78
CA GLU A 86 -7.51 -4.74 -3.56
C GLU A 86 -6.28 -4.15 -4.26
N PHE A 87 -5.14 -4.84 -4.20
CA PHE A 87 -3.95 -4.47 -4.96
C PHE A 87 -4.20 -4.43 -6.46
N ASN A 88 -4.83 -5.46 -7.04
CA ASN A 88 -5.17 -5.48 -8.48
C ASN A 88 -6.13 -4.32 -8.84
N THR A 89 -7.07 -4.00 -7.95
CA THR A 89 -7.98 -2.86 -8.14
C THR A 89 -7.23 -1.54 -8.10
N PHE A 90 -6.27 -1.39 -7.17
CA PHE A 90 -5.39 -0.23 -7.09
C PHE A 90 -4.57 -0.05 -8.36
N GLN A 91 -3.98 -1.11 -8.91
CA GLN A 91 -3.16 -1.04 -10.12
C GLN A 91 -3.91 -0.47 -11.32
N THR A 92 -5.22 -0.76 -11.42
CA THR A 92 -6.08 -0.28 -12.51
C THR A 92 -6.84 1.00 -12.16
N HIS A 93 -6.65 1.56 -10.96
CA HIS A 93 -7.32 2.77 -10.52
C HIS A 93 -6.87 3.98 -11.37
N PRO A 94 -7.77 4.83 -11.88
CA PRO A 94 -7.41 5.97 -12.73
C PRO A 94 -6.34 6.88 -12.12
N ASN A 95 -6.49 7.23 -10.84
CA ASN A 95 -5.50 8.07 -10.14
C ASN A 95 -4.11 7.41 -10.06
N HIS A 96 -4.04 6.08 -9.91
CA HIS A 96 -2.77 5.36 -9.90
C HIS A 96 -2.13 5.37 -11.30
N ILE A 97 -2.92 5.11 -12.35
CA ILE A 97 -2.45 5.13 -13.74
C ILE A 97 -1.92 6.52 -14.12
N GLU A 98 -2.68 7.57 -13.79
CA GLU A 98 -2.28 8.95 -14.04
C GLU A 98 -0.98 9.30 -13.31
N PHE A 99 -0.91 8.99 -12.01
CA PHE A 99 0.27 9.29 -11.20
C PHE A 99 1.49 8.46 -11.62
N SER A 100 1.30 7.22 -12.06
CA SER A 100 2.37 6.39 -12.63
C SER A 100 3.03 7.05 -13.84
N GLY A 101 2.26 7.79 -14.66
CA GLY A 101 2.77 8.60 -15.77
C GLY A 101 3.66 9.77 -15.35
N VAL A 102 3.45 10.31 -14.14
CA VAL A 102 4.29 11.38 -13.55
C VAL A 102 5.50 10.80 -12.81
N PHE A 103 5.29 9.70 -12.10
CA PHE A 103 6.30 9.06 -11.27
C PHE A 103 7.38 8.37 -12.11
N SER A 104 6.98 7.52 -13.07
CA SER A 104 7.91 6.67 -13.83
C SER A 104 9.00 7.45 -14.57
N PRO A 105 8.73 8.59 -15.23
CA PRO A 105 9.78 9.38 -15.89
C PRO A 105 10.86 9.92 -14.95
N SER A 106 10.54 10.06 -13.67
CA SER A 106 11.43 10.62 -12.63
C SER A 106 12.37 9.57 -12.03
N ILE A 107 12.18 8.29 -12.36
CA ILE A 107 12.93 7.17 -11.76
C ILE A 107 14.14 6.80 -12.63
N GLU A 108 15.30 6.66 -11.98
CA GLU A 108 16.53 6.13 -12.57
C GLU A 108 16.64 4.61 -12.36
N LYS A 109 16.36 4.13 -11.15
CA LYS A 109 16.38 2.70 -10.80
C LYS A 109 15.17 2.37 -9.93
N ILE A 110 14.60 1.20 -10.14
CA ILE A 110 13.43 0.72 -9.39
C ILE A 110 13.55 -0.76 -9.07
N VAL A 111 13.15 -1.13 -7.86
CA VAL A 111 12.87 -2.50 -7.45
C VAL A 111 11.46 -2.51 -6.86
N VAL A 112 10.63 -3.44 -7.31
CA VAL A 112 9.26 -3.64 -6.82
C VAL A 112 9.14 -5.08 -6.32
N LEU A 113 8.62 -5.25 -5.11
CA LEU A 113 8.31 -6.54 -4.51
C LEU A 113 6.86 -6.55 -4.04
N ASP A 114 6.07 -7.43 -4.65
CA ASP A 114 4.66 -7.64 -4.31
C ASP A 114 4.51 -8.98 -3.59
N PHE A 115 4.07 -8.96 -2.33
CA PHE A 115 4.05 -10.18 -1.53
C PHE A 115 2.99 -10.19 -0.43
N PRO A 116 2.39 -11.36 -0.12
CA PRO A 116 1.64 -11.54 1.10
C PRO A 116 2.60 -11.54 2.30
N SER A 117 2.29 -10.77 3.34
CA SER A 117 3.07 -10.81 4.57
C SER A 117 2.70 -12.02 5.43
N LYS A 118 3.72 -12.56 6.11
CA LYS A 118 3.57 -13.51 7.21
C LYS A 118 4.07 -12.83 8.47
N LEU A 119 3.16 -12.28 9.26
CA LEU A 119 3.51 -11.62 10.52
C LEU A 119 3.86 -12.67 11.58
N VAL A 120 5.14 -12.78 11.92
CA VAL A 120 5.63 -13.71 12.96
C VAL A 120 5.64 -13.06 14.34
N LYS A 121 5.81 -11.73 14.40
CA LYS A 121 5.80 -10.95 15.64
C LYS A 121 5.01 -9.66 15.39
N ALA A 122 3.94 -9.46 16.16
CA ALA A 122 3.13 -8.26 16.09
C ALA A 122 3.86 -7.05 16.70
N PRO A 123 3.52 -5.82 16.28
CA PRO A 123 3.87 -4.60 17.00
C PRO A 123 3.43 -4.72 18.47
N ALA A 124 4.24 -4.17 19.39
CA ALA A 124 3.97 -4.20 20.82
C ALA A 124 2.76 -3.33 21.21
#